data_AF-A0A850H8B2-F1
#
_entry.id   AF-A0A850H8B2-F1
#
_cell.length_a   1.000
_cell.length_b   1.000
_cell.length_c   1.000
_cell.angle_alpha   90.00
_cell.angle_beta   90.00
_cell.angle_gamma   90.00
#
_symmetry.space_group_name_H-M   'P 1'
#
loop_
_entity.id
_entity.type
_entity.pdbx_description
1 polymer ?
#
loop_
_entity_poly.entity_id
_entity_poly.type
_entity_poly.pdbx_seq_one_letter_code
_entity_poly.pdbx_strand_id
1 'polypeptide(L)'
;MSGPARLTAAALVGLVLTLPAFALNRSKQAAERTFPIEGRCAHDVERLLTSKERLRANVMGFNTASLIDPNAKQHLQGIARFEAGGKQFLFVSQSSKRGEGGLLATVEMGSRGEGRWRSNRQFFINGRASFYTAPHAADRVVAVKRDESFADYFHPGGLAIHRNILAVGMEGAHNESTHARGRVDLYRIQSPTSLKLINSVPNSGQLAAAVAFTRLSSGAYLFAVPDNSPKNIRFYRSVGTAELDEETRFEHVAVFSEADLRPGDNNYFQNVDFVTDCASGRLYMVLAFQDHDWLGLWQKNRIARYEIRDPDGDLNLRHLGRQKVDCSPHLAGKVCDFDASFGAYVTSEGKLIYYASEHANTGPGGSVSLAEIVP
;
A
#
# COMPACT_ATOMS: atom_id res chain seq x y z
N MET A 1 -22.35 86.29 53.70
CA MET A 1 -22.80 86.31 52.29
C MET A 1 -21.87 85.42 51.49
N SER A 2 -22.48 84.54 50.71
CA SER A 2 -21.90 83.42 49.97
C SER A 2 -20.76 83.81 49.03
N GLY A 3 -19.67 83.05 49.06
CA GLY A 3 -18.55 83.15 48.13
C GLY A 3 -17.83 81.79 47.98
N PRO A 4 -17.23 81.48 46.82
CA PRO A 4 -17.40 80.19 46.18
C PRO A 4 -16.15 79.29 46.07
N ALA A 5 -16.46 78.01 45.85
CA ALA A 5 -15.81 76.97 45.04
C ALA A 5 -14.27 76.89 44.93
N ARG A 6 -13.73 75.78 45.45
CA ARG A 6 -12.38 75.27 45.19
C ARG A 6 -12.28 74.67 43.78
N LEU A 7 -11.29 75.11 43.01
CA LEU A 7 -10.79 74.44 41.80
C LEU A 7 -9.72 73.41 42.21
N THR A 8 -9.97 72.13 41.94
CA THR A 8 -9.00 71.04 42.04
C THR A 8 -8.19 70.90 40.75
N ALA A 9 -6.90 70.65 40.92
CA ALA A 9 -5.91 70.47 39.88
C ALA A 9 -6.23 69.29 38.93
N ALA A 10 -6.10 69.53 37.63
CA ALA A 10 -6.09 68.49 36.61
C ALA A 10 -4.70 67.83 36.58
N ALA A 11 -4.62 66.55 36.94
CA ALA A 11 -3.45 65.72 36.69
C ALA A 11 -3.53 65.20 35.24
N LEU A 12 -2.56 65.58 34.42
CA LEU A 12 -2.37 65.03 33.08
C LEU A 12 -1.79 63.61 33.22
N VAL A 13 -2.61 62.58 33.01
CA VAL A 13 -2.16 61.19 32.88
C VAL A 13 -1.75 60.97 31.43
N GLY A 14 -0.44 60.94 31.19
CA GLY A 14 0.13 60.53 29.91
C GLY A 14 -0.06 59.02 29.73
N LEU A 15 -0.99 58.65 28.85
CA LEU A 15 -1.18 57.27 28.41
C LEU A 15 -0.06 56.91 27.42
N VAL A 16 0.97 56.21 27.89
CA VAL A 16 1.96 55.56 27.03
C VAL A 16 1.32 54.28 26.49
N LEU A 17 0.82 54.35 25.26
CA LEU A 17 0.39 53.17 24.49
C LEU A 17 1.62 52.36 24.11
N THR A 18 1.92 51.31 24.87
CA THR A 18 2.80 50.23 24.44
C THR A 18 2.07 49.40 23.38
N LEU A 19 2.39 49.64 22.12
CA LEU A 19 1.98 48.75 21.04
C LEU A 19 2.60 47.36 21.29
N PRO A 20 1.82 46.27 21.22
CA PRO A 20 2.40 44.94 21.26
C PRO A 20 3.27 44.79 20.01
N ALA A 21 4.55 44.44 20.23
CA ALA A 21 5.41 43.97 19.17
C ALA A 21 4.73 42.76 18.52
N PHE A 22 4.06 42.98 17.38
CA PHE A 22 3.69 41.92 16.48
C PHE A 22 5.00 41.27 16.05
N ALA A 23 5.34 40.17 16.72
CA ALA A 23 6.32 39.23 16.23
C ALA A 23 5.86 38.83 14.83
N LEU A 24 6.56 39.37 13.83
CA LEU A 24 6.56 38.83 12.48
C LEU A 24 7.02 37.38 12.61
N ASN A 25 6.04 36.50 12.78
CA ASN A 25 6.17 35.07 12.66
C ASN A 25 6.50 34.83 11.18
N ARG A 26 7.78 35.02 10.82
CA ARG A 26 8.34 34.46 9.60
C ARG A 26 8.14 32.97 9.78
N SER A 27 7.06 32.44 9.22
CA SER A 27 6.98 31.04 8.89
C SER A 27 8.20 30.78 8.02
N LYS A 28 9.23 30.21 8.64
CA LYS A 28 10.15 29.39 7.89
C LYS A 28 9.24 28.30 7.35
N GLN A 29 8.77 28.46 6.11
CA GLN A 29 8.45 27.32 5.29
C GLN A 29 9.74 26.52 5.26
N ALA A 30 9.89 25.59 6.21
CA ALA A 30 10.85 24.52 6.09
C ALA A 30 10.59 23.96 4.70
N ALA A 31 11.57 24.09 3.81
CA ALA A 31 11.45 23.56 2.48
C ALA A 31 11.12 22.08 2.65
N GLU A 32 9.87 21.70 2.37
CA GLU A 32 9.45 20.30 2.43
C GLU A 32 10.46 19.53 1.58
N ARG A 33 11.16 18.58 2.20
CA ARG A 33 12.10 17.73 1.49
C ARG A 33 11.33 17.00 0.41
N THR A 34 11.52 17.40 -0.84
CA THR A 34 11.06 16.62 -1.99
C THR A 34 11.94 15.36 -2.08
N PHE A 35 11.36 14.23 -2.49
CA PHE A 35 12.10 12.99 -2.65
C PHE A 35 12.48 12.79 -4.13
N PRO A 36 13.68 13.20 -4.60
CA PRO A 36 14.28 12.67 -5.83
C PRO A 36 14.12 11.15 -5.96
N ILE A 37 13.75 10.70 -7.17
CA ILE A 37 13.21 9.35 -7.38
C ILE A 37 14.27 8.45 -7.97
N GLU A 38 14.65 7.42 -7.22
CA GLU A 38 15.45 6.31 -7.71
C GLU A 38 14.54 5.11 -8.08
N GLY A 39 13.67 5.27 -9.07
CA GLY A 39 12.72 4.21 -9.45
C GLY A 39 11.63 4.70 -10.39
N ARG A 40 10.57 3.89 -10.56
CA ARG A 40 9.39 4.32 -11.33
C ARG A 40 8.57 5.31 -10.51
N CYS A 41 8.12 6.37 -11.15
CA CYS A 41 7.24 7.38 -10.60
C CYS A 41 6.01 7.55 -11.48
N ALA A 42 4.88 7.90 -10.89
CA ALA A 42 3.67 8.18 -11.63
C ALA A 42 3.54 9.69 -11.93
N HIS A 43 2.89 10.00 -13.05
CA HIS A 43 2.54 11.38 -13.41
C HIS A 43 1.20 11.78 -12.79
N ASP A 44 1.08 13.05 -12.39
CA ASP A 44 -0.14 13.65 -11.85
C ASP A 44 -0.75 12.90 -10.64
N VAL A 45 0.09 12.36 -9.75
CA VAL A 45 -0.39 11.44 -8.70
C VAL A 45 -1.44 12.12 -7.84
N GLU A 46 -1.20 13.34 -7.36
CA GLU A 46 -2.19 14.04 -6.54
C GLU A 46 -3.55 14.22 -7.24
N ARG A 47 -3.55 14.53 -8.55
CA ARG A 47 -4.79 14.66 -9.32
C ARG A 47 -5.53 13.32 -9.42
N LEU A 48 -4.80 12.23 -9.70
CA LEU A 48 -5.38 10.88 -9.75
C LEU A 48 -5.92 10.46 -8.36
N LEU A 49 -5.16 10.73 -7.30
CA LEU A 49 -5.51 10.37 -5.94
C LEU A 49 -6.59 11.26 -5.30
N THR A 50 -6.92 12.40 -5.88
CA THR A 50 -8.00 13.28 -5.42
C THR A 50 -9.25 13.21 -6.30
N SER A 51 -9.20 12.43 -7.39
CA SER A 51 -10.35 12.16 -8.25
C SER A 51 -11.52 11.58 -7.46
N LYS A 52 -12.73 12.05 -7.80
CA LYS A 52 -14.01 11.56 -7.26
C LYS A 52 -14.69 10.55 -8.18
N GLU A 53 -14.09 10.26 -9.33
CA GLU A 53 -14.66 9.30 -10.27
C GLU A 53 -14.78 7.91 -9.65
N ARG A 54 -15.74 7.10 -10.08
CA ARG A 54 -15.83 5.73 -9.57
C ARG A 54 -14.80 4.87 -10.31
N LEU A 55 -13.91 4.22 -9.57
CA LEU A 55 -12.97 3.28 -10.17
C LEU A 55 -13.67 1.99 -10.55
N ARG A 56 -13.32 1.44 -11.71
CA ARG A 56 -13.88 0.20 -12.23
C ARG A 56 -12.78 -0.84 -12.42
N ALA A 57 -13.01 -2.03 -11.88
CA ALA A 57 -12.17 -3.19 -12.10
C ALA A 57 -12.34 -3.75 -13.52
N ASN A 58 -11.22 -4.01 -14.19
CA ASN A 58 -11.18 -4.69 -15.49
C ASN A 58 -10.66 -6.11 -15.28
N VAL A 59 -11.50 -7.09 -15.60
CA VAL A 59 -11.26 -8.49 -15.27
C VAL A 59 -10.17 -9.10 -16.14
N MET A 60 -9.27 -9.82 -15.49
CA MET A 60 -8.28 -10.73 -16.04
C MET A 60 -8.08 -11.88 -15.04
N GLY A 61 -7.03 -12.67 -15.22
CA GLY A 61 -6.74 -13.77 -14.31
C GLY A 61 -5.51 -14.53 -14.76
N PHE A 62 -5.19 -15.59 -14.03
CA PHE A 62 -4.13 -16.53 -14.36
C PHE A 62 -4.50 -17.93 -13.87
N ASN A 63 -3.88 -18.93 -14.47
CA ASN A 63 -4.08 -20.34 -14.15
C ASN A 63 -3.33 -20.69 -12.86
N THR A 64 -4.05 -21.26 -11.88
CA THR A 64 -3.55 -21.49 -10.52
C THR A 64 -2.67 -22.71 -10.38
N ALA A 65 -2.96 -23.80 -11.11
CA ALA A 65 -2.32 -25.13 -11.23
C ALA A 65 -1.55 -25.72 -10.02
N SER A 66 -0.66 -24.97 -9.39
CA SER A 66 0.16 -25.33 -8.23
C SER A 66 -0.17 -24.55 -6.94
N LEU A 67 -1.13 -23.61 -6.97
CA LEU A 67 -1.60 -22.90 -5.77
C LEU A 67 -2.59 -23.75 -4.98
N ILE A 68 -2.69 -23.47 -3.68
CA ILE A 68 -3.80 -23.97 -2.86
C ILE A 68 -5.06 -23.35 -3.42
N ASP A 69 -6.14 -24.10 -3.60
CA ASP A 69 -7.41 -23.57 -4.14
C ASP A 69 -7.95 -22.43 -3.26
N PRO A 70 -8.00 -21.18 -3.75
CA PRO A 70 -8.44 -20.07 -2.93
C PRO A 70 -9.89 -20.19 -2.43
N ASN A 71 -10.09 -20.03 -1.13
CA ASN A 71 -11.38 -20.06 -0.45
C ASN A 71 -11.45 -19.00 0.66
N ALA A 72 -12.56 -18.96 1.40
CA ALA A 72 -12.78 -17.98 2.47
C ALA A 72 -11.71 -18.00 3.60
N LYS A 73 -10.90 -19.05 3.73
CA LYS A 73 -9.86 -19.18 4.75
C LYS A 73 -8.43 -19.19 4.20
N GLN A 74 -8.26 -19.55 2.93
CA GLN A 74 -6.96 -19.68 2.28
C GLN A 74 -7.05 -18.92 0.97
N HIS A 75 -6.47 -17.74 0.88
CA HIS A 75 -6.65 -16.88 -0.29
C HIS A 75 -5.40 -16.06 -0.57
N LEU A 76 -5.34 -15.45 -1.76
CA LEU A 76 -4.25 -14.57 -2.10
C LEU A 76 -4.29 -13.35 -1.18
N GLN A 77 -3.15 -13.00 -0.61
CA GLN A 77 -3.01 -11.96 0.41
C GLN A 77 -2.36 -10.67 -0.12
N GLY A 78 -1.54 -10.82 -1.16
CA GLY A 78 -0.76 -9.72 -1.70
C GLY A 78 -0.42 -9.99 -3.14
N ILE A 79 -0.24 -8.90 -3.89
CA ILE A 79 0.09 -8.94 -5.30
C ILE A 79 1.06 -7.80 -5.62
N ALA A 80 2.16 -8.12 -6.29
CA ALA A 80 3.09 -7.12 -6.78
C ALA A 80 3.50 -7.44 -8.22
N ARG A 81 3.45 -6.45 -9.12
CA ARG A 81 3.82 -6.61 -10.53
C ARG A 81 5.31 -6.36 -10.72
N PHE A 82 5.94 -7.22 -11.52
CA PHE A 82 7.36 -7.15 -11.85
C PHE A 82 7.60 -7.37 -13.34
N GLU A 83 8.59 -6.68 -13.89
CA GLU A 83 8.98 -6.78 -15.30
C GLU A 83 10.45 -7.18 -15.39
N ALA A 84 10.74 -8.20 -16.20
CA ALA A 84 12.10 -8.66 -16.43
C ALA A 84 12.26 -9.25 -17.83
N GLY A 85 13.28 -8.79 -18.56
CA GLY A 85 13.60 -9.31 -19.90
C GLY A 85 12.44 -9.20 -20.90
N GLY A 86 11.68 -8.09 -20.86
CA GLY A 86 10.50 -7.88 -21.71
C GLY A 86 9.27 -8.72 -21.35
N LYS A 87 9.36 -9.52 -20.28
CA LYS A 87 8.25 -10.35 -19.78
C LYS A 87 7.59 -9.73 -18.56
N GLN A 88 6.35 -10.16 -18.34
CA GLN A 88 5.43 -9.65 -17.34
C GLN A 88 5.22 -10.71 -16.25
N PHE A 89 5.41 -10.31 -14.99
CA PHE A 89 5.25 -11.20 -13.85
C PHE A 89 4.39 -10.58 -12.76
N LEU A 90 3.75 -11.44 -11.98
CA LEU A 90 3.21 -11.11 -10.67
C LEU A 90 3.94 -11.97 -9.63
N PHE A 91 4.26 -11.36 -8.50
CA PHE A 91 4.43 -12.09 -7.26
C PHE A 91 3.10 -12.06 -6.53
N VAL A 92 2.66 -13.21 -6.04
CA VAL A 92 1.44 -13.34 -5.24
C VAL A 92 1.73 -14.13 -3.98
N SER A 93 1.35 -13.60 -2.83
CA SER A 93 1.40 -14.31 -1.57
C SER A 93 0.04 -14.97 -1.31
N GLN A 94 0.06 -16.09 -0.60
CA GLN A 94 -1.16 -16.82 -0.27
C GLN A 94 -1.10 -17.35 1.15
N SER A 95 -2.19 -17.12 1.88
CA SER A 95 -2.40 -17.69 3.21
C SER A 95 -2.73 -19.18 3.13
N SER A 96 -2.44 -19.88 4.22
CA SER A 96 -2.82 -21.27 4.39
C SER A 96 -3.52 -21.48 5.72
N LYS A 97 -3.90 -22.73 6.04
CA LYS A 97 -4.40 -23.01 7.37
C LYS A 97 -3.28 -22.86 8.37
N ARG A 98 -3.63 -22.50 9.61
CA ARG A 98 -2.68 -22.49 10.72
C ARG A 98 -2.02 -23.86 10.84
N GLY A 99 -0.68 -23.87 10.90
CA GLY A 99 0.17 -25.06 10.87
C GLY A 99 0.63 -25.53 9.48
N GLU A 100 0.05 -25.07 8.37
CA GLU A 100 0.43 -25.53 7.01
C GLU A 100 1.49 -24.64 6.33
N GLY A 101 1.66 -23.40 6.82
CA GLY A 101 2.60 -22.42 6.25
C GLY A 101 2.11 -21.81 4.94
N GLY A 102 2.27 -20.50 4.79
CA GLY A 102 1.89 -19.78 3.59
C GLY A 102 2.78 -20.11 2.40
N LEU A 103 2.60 -19.38 1.31
CA LEU A 103 3.50 -19.46 0.15
C LEU A 103 3.63 -18.10 -0.53
N LEU A 104 4.68 -17.99 -1.34
CA LEU A 104 4.84 -16.97 -2.36
C LEU A 104 4.95 -17.65 -3.71
N ALA A 105 4.19 -17.19 -4.70
CA ALA A 105 4.25 -17.70 -6.06
C ALA A 105 4.63 -16.61 -7.06
N THR A 106 5.33 -17.02 -8.11
CA THR A 106 5.56 -16.21 -9.29
C THR A 106 4.62 -16.65 -10.39
N VAL A 107 3.86 -15.72 -10.93
CA VAL A 107 2.99 -15.90 -12.10
C VAL A 107 3.65 -15.23 -13.29
N GLU A 108 3.88 -15.96 -14.38
CA GLU A 108 4.21 -15.37 -15.67
C GLU A 108 2.90 -14.99 -16.36
N MET A 109 2.75 -13.72 -16.71
CA MET A 109 1.61 -13.19 -17.45
C MET A 109 1.93 -13.21 -18.95
N GLY A 110 2.21 -14.41 -19.49
CA GLY A 110 2.84 -14.60 -20.79
C GLY A 110 2.02 -14.16 -22.01
N SER A 111 0.71 -13.91 -21.84
CA SER A 111 -0.11 -13.32 -22.90
C SER A 111 -0.10 -11.78 -22.91
N ARG A 112 0.61 -11.15 -21.98
CA ARG A 112 0.58 -9.70 -21.76
C ARG A 112 1.87 -9.03 -22.23
N GLY A 113 1.70 -7.83 -22.79
CA GLY A 113 2.80 -6.93 -23.12
C GLY A 113 3.08 -5.91 -22.03
N GLU A 114 3.90 -4.92 -22.37
CA GLU A 114 4.19 -3.77 -21.52
C GLU A 114 2.96 -2.86 -21.33
N GLY A 115 3.00 -2.04 -20.27
CA GLY A 115 1.93 -1.10 -19.98
C GLY A 115 0.67 -1.77 -19.41
N ARG A 116 -0.52 -1.40 -19.90
CA ARG A 116 -1.80 -1.94 -19.42
C ARG A 116 -2.06 -3.35 -19.94
N TRP A 117 -2.46 -4.26 -19.06
CA TRP A 117 -2.80 -5.64 -19.41
C TRP A 117 -4.24 -5.80 -19.87
N ARG A 118 -5.12 -4.85 -19.52
CA ARG A 118 -6.50 -4.79 -20.02
C ARG A 118 -6.86 -3.39 -20.48
N SER A 119 -7.53 -3.28 -21.64
CA SER A 119 -8.22 -2.06 -22.02
C SER A 119 -9.60 -2.03 -21.37
N ASN A 120 -10.00 -0.88 -20.83
CA ASN A 120 -11.34 -0.58 -20.30
C ASN A 120 -12.49 -0.74 -21.32
N ARG A 121 -12.19 -1.18 -22.55
CA ARG A 121 -13.15 -1.41 -23.63
C ARG A 121 -13.50 -2.89 -23.85
N GLN A 122 -12.72 -3.83 -23.31
CA GLN A 122 -12.89 -5.26 -23.55
C GLN A 122 -13.75 -5.92 -22.47
N PHE A 123 -15.03 -5.55 -22.41
CA PHE A 123 -16.00 -6.25 -21.55
C PHE A 123 -16.39 -7.62 -22.14
N PHE A 124 -16.33 -7.76 -23.47
CA PHE A 124 -16.61 -9.02 -24.16
C PHE A 124 -15.36 -9.54 -24.88
N ILE A 125 -15.12 -10.84 -24.78
CA ILE A 125 -14.10 -11.60 -25.51
C ILE A 125 -14.85 -12.67 -26.31
N ASN A 126 -14.77 -12.61 -27.64
CA ASN A 126 -15.47 -13.55 -28.53
C ASN A 126 -16.97 -13.68 -28.23
N GLY A 127 -17.65 -12.56 -27.94
CA GLY A 127 -19.08 -12.53 -27.62
C GLY A 127 -19.45 -13.01 -26.22
N ARG A 128 -18.48 -13.40 -25.38
CA ARG A 128 -18.70 -13.76 -23.96
C ARG A 128 -18.17 -12.68 -23.05
N ALA A 129 -18.84 -12.44 -21.92
CA ALA A 129 -18.35 -11.46 -20.97
C ALA A 129 -16.98 -11.92 -20.40
N SER A 130 -16.07 -10.97 -20.17
CA SER A 130 -14.66 -11.25 -19.85
C SER A 130 -14.51 -12.07 -18.56
N PHE A 131 -15.43 -11.92 -17.61
CA PHE A 131 -15.46 -12.67 -16.35
C PHE A 131 -15.90 -14.14 -16.49
N TYR A 132 -16.44 -14.55 -17.65
CA TYR A 132 -16.70 -15.96 -17.98
C TYR A 132 -15.62 -16.58 -18.87
N THR A 133 -14.55 -15.84 -19.16
CA THR A 133 -13.49 -16.29 -20.06
C THR A 133 -12.28 -16.69 -19.25
N ALA A 134 -11.89 -17.97 -19.35
CA ALA A 134 -10.65 -18.47 -18.74
C ALA A 134 -9.44 -17.62 -19.17
N PRO A 135 -8.45 -17.41 -18.29
CA PRO A 135 -7.23 -16.74 -18.68
C PRO A 135 -6.48 -17.53 -19.75
N HIS A 136 -5.64 -16.83 -20.51
CA HIS A 136 -4.80 -17.48 -21.52
C HIS A 136 -3.88 -18.52 -20.85
N ALA A 137 -3.62 -19.67 -21.49
CA ALA A 137 -2.80 -20.74 -20.91
C ALA A 137 -1.33 -20.35 -20.63
N ALA A 138 -0.89 -19.21 -21.19
CA ALA A 138 0.42 -18.61 -20.90
C ALA A 138 0.43 -17.73 -19.65
N ASP A 139 -0.74 -17.34 -19.12
CA ASP A 139 -0.87 -16.62 -17.84
C ASP A 139 -0.96 -17.69 -16.73
N ARG A 140 0.17 -18.06 -16.12
CA ARG A 140 0.25 -19.22 -15.22
C ARG A 140 1.33 -19.08 -14.14
N VAL A 141 1.19 -19.85 -13.08
CA VAL A 141 2.25 -20.00 -12.07
C VAL A 141 3.47 -20.69 -12.68
N VAL A 142 4.65 -20.13 -12.44
CA VAL A 142 5.95 -20.64 -12.95
C VAL A 142 6.95 -20.95 -11.84
N ALA A 143 6.73 -20.46 -10.62
CA ALA A 143 7.49 -20.85 -9.44
C ALA A 143 6.63 -20.71 -8.17
N VAL A 144 6.91 -21.54 -7.18
CA VAL A 144 6.32 -21.47 -5.84
C VAL A 144 7.44 -21.61 -4.81
N LYS A 145 7.47 -20.71 -3.84
CA LYS A 145 8.39 -20.70 -2.71
C LYS A 145 7.62 -21.02 -1.43
N ARG A 146 8.11 -22.04 -0.70
CA ARG A 146 7.57 -22.57 0.57
C ARG A 146 8.71 -22.93 1.53
N ASP A 147 9.79 -22.17 1.51
CA ASP A 147 10.90 -22.45 2.42
C ASP A 147 10.50 -22.14 3.87
N GLU A 148 11.44 -22.36 4.80
CA GLU A 148 11.23 -22.19 6.24
C GLU A 148 10.60 -20.83 6.58
N SER A 149 10.98 -19.77 5.85
CA SER A 149 10.43 -18.44 6.09
C SER A 149 8.90 -18.39 5.95
N PHE A 150 8.36 -19.05 4.93
CA PHE A 150 6.91 -19.13 4.68
C PHE A 150 6.24 -20.26 5.46
N ALA A 151 6.96 -21.35 5.72
CA ALA A 151 6.45 -22.49 6.47
C ALA A 151 6.01 -22.09 7.89
N ASP A 152 6.72 -21.15 8.51
CA ASP A 152 6.49 -20.74 9.90
C ASP A 152 5.34 -19.74 10.09
N TYR A 153 4.75 -19.21 9.02
CA TYR A 153 3.71 -18.18 9.07
C TYR A 153 2.48 -18.63 8.29
N PHE A 154 1.28 -18.52 8.87
CA PHE A 154 0.05 -18.88 8.13
C PHE A 154 -0.40 -17.79 7.16
N HIS A 155 0.11 -16.56 7.29
CA HIS A 155 -0.39 -15.38 6.59
C HIS A 155 0.74 -14.51 6.00
N PRO A 156 1.39 -14.92 4.91
CA PRO A 156 2.22 -14.00 4.13
C PRO A 156 1.29 -12.99 3.46
N GLY A 157 1.38 -11.74 3.89
CA GLY A 157 0.48 -10.64 3.62
C GLY A 157 0.73 -9.89 2.31
N GLY A 158 0.34 -8.62 2.29
CA GLY A 158 0.61 -7.66 1.22
C GLY A 158 2.09 -7.59 0.83
N LEU A 159 2.33 -7.25 -0.44
CA LEU A 159 3.63 -7.25 -1.11
C LEU A 159 3.96 -5.86 -1.63
N ALA A 160 5.24 -5.48 -1.64
CA ALA A 160 5.72 -4.28 -2.35
C ALA A 160 7.03 -4.56 -3.07
N ILE A 161 7.26 -3.90 -4.20
CA ILE A 161 8.49 -4.02 -4.97
C ILE A 161 9.11 -2.65 -5.18
N HIS A 162 10.40 -2.55 -4.90
CA HIS A 162 11.22 -1.43 -5.33
C HIS A 162 12.45 -1.97 -6.06
N ARG A 163 12.57 -1.64 -7.36
CA ARG A 163 13.60 -2.19 -8.27
C ARG A 163 13.58 -3.72 -8.27
N ASN A 164 14.66 -4.37 -7.86
CA ASN A 164 14.83 -5.81 -7.78
C ASN A 164 14.69 -6.33 -6.34
N ILE A 165 14.09 -5.56 -5.43
CA ILE A 165 13.82 -5.99 -4.06
C ILE A 165 12.31 -6.15 -3.89
N LEU A 166 11.90 -7.33 -3.45
CA LEU A 166 10.53 -7.66 -3.05
C LEU A 166 10.46 -7.66 -1.52
N ALA A 167 9.59 -6.83 -0.97
CA ALA A 167 9.22 -6.85 0.44
C ALA A 167 7.94 -7.67 0.63
N VAL A 168 7.94 -8.54 1.63
CA VAL A 168 6.82 -9.44 1.96
C VAL A 168 6.45 -9.25 3.42
N GLY A 169 5.22 -8.83 3.71
CA GLY A 169 4.69 -8.87 5.08
C GLY A 169 4.47 -10.31 5.51
N MET A 170 4.95 -10.70 6.69
CA MET A 170 4.78 -12.03 7.26
C MET A 170 3.99 -11.91 8.55
N GLU A 171 2.79 -12.48 8.58
CA GLU A 171 1.87 -12.38 9.71
C GLU A 171 1.55 -13.77 10.29
N GLY A 172 1.46 -13.81 11.62
CA GLY A 172 0.90 -14.94 12.33
C GLY A 172 1.84 -16.14 12.34
N ALA A 173 2.97 -15.99 13.02
CA ALA A 173 3.86 -17.12 13.28
C ALA A 173 3.08 -18.28 13.94
N HIS A 174 3.32 -19.52 13.52
CA HIS A 174 2.72 -20.70 14.16
C HIS A 174 3.28 -20.89 15.57
N ASN A 175 4.55 -20.52 15.79
CA ASN A 175 5.22 -20.55 17.07
C ASN A 175 5.80 -19.18 17.44
N GLU A 176 5.01 -18.36 18.14
CA GLU A 176 5.43 -17.03 18.62
C GLU A 176 6.51 -17.09 19.73
N SER A 177 6.86 -18.28 20.25
CA SER A 177 7.97 -18.43 21.19
C SER A 177 9.34 -18.49 20.51
N THR A 178 9.39 -18.88 19.24
CA THR A 178 10.62 -19.01 18.44
C THR A 178 10.70 -18.02 17.28
N HIS A 179 9.58 -17.37 16.93
CA HIS A 179 9.53 -16.39 15.84
C HIS A 179 8.76 -15.13 16.25
N ALA A 180 9.12 -14.00 15.65
CA ALA A 180 8.36 -12.77 15.81
C ALA A 180 6.93 -12.95 15.29
N ARG A 181 5.94 -12.44 16.01
CA ARG A 181 4.51 -12.49 15.62
C ARG A 181 4.25 -11.98 14.20
N GLY A 182 5.01 -10.97 13.78
CA GLY A 182 5.08 -10.50 12.41
C GLY A 182 6.45 -9.90 12.08
N ARG A 183 6.79 -9.93 10.80
CA ARG A 183 8.04 -9.38 10.25
C ARG A 183 7.86 -8.98 8.79
N VAL A 184 8.83 -8.25 8.25
CA VAL A 184 8.96 -7.99 6.82
C VAL A 184 10.19 -8.72 6.31
N ASP A 185 10.00 -9.65 5.37
CA ASP A 185 11.10 -10.29 4.66
C ASP A 185 11.44 -9.47 3.41
N LEU A 186 12.74 -9.26 3.18
CA LEU A 186 13.25 -8.61 1.97
C LEU A 186 13.98 -9.63 1.11
N TYR A 187 13.49 -9.81 -0.11
CA TYR A 187 14.08 -10.71 -1.09
C TYR A 187 14.71 -9.92 -2.23
N ARG A 188 15.95 -10.26 -2.58
CA ARG A 188 16.55 -9.86 -3.85
C ARG A 188 16.05 -10.78 -4.96
N ILE A 189 15.45 -10.18 -5.98
CA ILE A 189 14.99 -10.85 -7.19
C ILE A 189 16.20 -11.07 -8.11
N GLN A 190 16.78 -12.26 -8.09
CA GLN A 190 17.87 -12.65 -9.01
C GLN A 190 17.31 -12.98 -10.39
N SER A 191 16.14 -13.61 -10.41
CA SER A 191 15.27 -13.77 -11.57
C SER A 191 13.83 -13.92 -11.08
N PRO A 192 12.81 -13.83 -11.96
CA PRO A 192 11.41 -13.99 -11.54
C PRO A 192 11.13 -15.30 -10.77
N THR A 193 11.90 -16.35 -11.00
CA THR A 193 11.76 -17.66 -10.35
C THR A 193 12.81 -17.93 -9.28
N SER A 194 13.70 -16.97 -8.99
CA SER A 194 14.79 -17.12 -8.02
C SER A 194 14.90 -15.88 -7.11
N LEU A 195 14.57 -16.09 -5.84
CA LEU A 195 14.57 -15.07 -4.79
C LEU A 195 15.57 -15.44 -3.71
N LYS A 196 16.47 -14.51 -3.38
CA LYS A 196 17.40 -14.64 -2.24
C LYS A 196 16.87 -13.78 -1.08
N LEU A 197 16.58 -14.39 0.07
CA LEU A 197 16.33 -13.61 1.30
C LEU A 197 17.60 -12.81 1.62
N ILE A 198 17.47 -11.50 1.77
CA ILE A 198 18.59 -10.62 2.11
C ILE A 198 18.38 -9.92 3.44
N ASN A 199 17.18 -9.85 4.01
CA ASN A 199 16.96 -9.28 5.33
C ASN A 199 15.60 -9.72 5.87
N SER A 200 15.43 -9.70 7.18
CA SER A 200 14.17 -9.97 7.87
C SER A 200 14.03 -9.00 9.03
N VAL A 201 13.06 -8.09 8.94
CA VAL A 201 12.84 -7.00 9.90
C VAL A 201 11.67 -7.33 10.80
N PRO A 202 11.88 -7.63 12.10
CA PRO A 202 10.78 -7.91 13.03
C PRO A 202 9.86 -6.71 13.19
N ASN A 203 8.54 -6.91 13.18
CA ASN A 203 7.57 -5.84 13.40
C ASN A 203 7.28 -5.63 14.89
N SER A 204 8.32 -5.51 15.72
CA SER A 204 8.24 -5.17 17.16
C SER A 204 7.16 -5.92 17.97
N GLY A 205 6.95 -7.22 17.69
CA GLY A 205 5.94 -8.06 18.36
C GLY A 205 4.50 -7.92 17.84
N GLN A 206 4.30 -7.15 16.77
CA GLN A 206 3.03 -6.94 16.09
C GLN A 206 2.93 -7.77 14.81
N LEU A 207 1.72 -7.84 14.26
CA LEU A 207 1.40 -8.52 12.99
C LEU A 207 1.90 -7.68 11.81
N ALA A 208 2.36 -8.29 10.73
CA ALA A 208 2.79 -7.57 9.53
C ALA A 208 1.97 -8.04 8.32
N ALA A 209 0.69 -7.64 8.27
CA ALA A 209 -0.26 -8.10 7.26
C ALA A 209 0.01 -7.54 5.86
N ALA A 210 0.82 -6.50 5.76
CA ALA A 210 1.18 -5.85 4.53
C ALA A 210 2.49 -5.08 4.70
N VAL A 211 3.09 -4.69 3.59
CA VAL A 211 4.22 -3.78 3.60
C VAL A 211 4.17 -2.89 2.36
N ALA A 212 4.38 -1.59 2.56
CA ALA A 212 4.76 -0.67 1.50
C ALA A 212 6.25 -0.40 1.61
N PHE A 213 6.94 -0.28 0.48
CA PHE A 213 8.39 -0.19 0.46
C PHE A 213 8.89 0.71 -0.66
N THR A 214 9.82 1.61 -0.33
CA THR A 214 10.48 2.46 -1.33
C THR A 214 11.87 2.89 -0.86
N ARG A 215 12.71 3.32 -1.81
CA ARG A 215 13.94 4.06 -1.52
C ARG A 215 13.66 5.55 -1.62
N LEU A 216 13.98 6.26 -0.54
CA LEU A 216 13.93 7.71 -0.47
C LEU A 216 15.09 8.32 -1.25
N SER A 217 14.96 9.60 -1.58
CA SER A 217 15.99 10.38 -2.26
C SER A 217 17.30 10.52 -1.50
N SER A 218 17.24 10.42 -0.17
CA SER A 218 18.41 10.37 0.68
C SER A 218 19.22 9.08 0.48
N GLY A 219 18.68 8.10 -0.24
CA GLY A 219 19.23 6.76 -0.41
C GLY A 219 18.79 5.79 0.69
N ALA A 220 18.17 6.27 1.76
CA ALA A 220 17.58 5.42 2.80
C ALA A 220 16.29 4.75 2.30
N TYR A 221 15.97 3.58 2.83
CA TYR A 221 14.74 2.87 2.54
C TYR A 221 13.68 3.15 3.59
N LEU A 222 12.41 3.19 3.18
CA LEU A 222 11.26 3.39 4.06
C LEU A 222 10.28 2.22 3.92
N PHE A 223 9.80 1.71 5.04
CA PHE A 223 8.65 0.81 5.12
C PHE A 223 7.44 1.52 5.74
N ALA A 224 6.24 1.12 5.33
CA ALA A 224 5.05 1.21 6.17
C ALA A 224 4.49 -0.20 6.36
N VAL A 225 4.20 -0.57 7.61
CA VAL A 225 3.69 -1.88 8.00
C VAL A 225 2.41 -1.65 8.81
N PRO A 226 1.23 -1.97 8.26
CA PRO A 226 0.00 -1.92 9.03
C PRO A 226 -0.04 -3.06 10.06
N ASP A 227 -0.43 -2.67 11.28
CA ASP A 227 -0.73 -3.57 12.39
C ASP A 227 -2.25 -3.76 12.48
N ASN A 228 -2.66 -4.92 12.97
CA ASN A 228 -4.08 -5.28 13.04
C ASN A 228 -4.70 -5.17 14.43
N SER A 229 -3.89 -5.03 15.48
CA SER A 229 -4.37 -4.92 16.86
C SER A 229 -3.25 -4.47 17.80
N PRO A 230 -3.13 -3.15 18.11
CA PRO A 230 -3.99 -2.06 17.67
C PRO A 230 -3.85 -1.77 16.16
N LYS A 231 -4.87 -1.12 15.58
CA LYS A 231 -4.87 -0.70 14.18
C LYS A 231 -3.95 0.50 14.00
N ASN A 232 -2.69 0.21 13.71
CA ASN A 232 -1.65 1.20 13.53
C ASN A 232 -0.99 1.04 12.17
N ILE A 233 -0.24 2.05 11.73
CA ILE A 233 0.71 1.95 10.63
C ILE A 233 2.07 2.35 11.17
N ARG A 234 3.00 1.41 11.22
CA ARG A 234 4.37 1.64 11.67
C ARG A 234 5.26 1.95 10.49
N PHE A 235 6.09 2.96 10.66
CA PHE A 235 7.10 3.35 9.69
C PHE A 235 8.48 2.98 10.20
N TYR A 236 9.27 2.40 9.32
CA TYR A 236 10.65 2.03 9.58
C TYR A 236 11.56 2.63 8.51
N ARG A 237 12.74 3.09 8.89
CA ARG A 237 13.73 3.69 7.99
C ARG A 237 15.05 2.94 8.09
N SER A 238 15.71 2.66 6.97
CA SER A 238 17.04 2.02 7.01
C SER A 238 18.07 2.94 7.67
N VAL A 239 18.98 2.35 8.44
CA VAL A 239 20.15 3.04 8.96
C VAL A 239 21.22 3.08 7.87
N GLY A 240 21.51 4.28 7.38
CA GLY A 240 22.42 4.49 6.26
C GLY A 240 21.72 4.44 4.90
N THR A 241 22.52 4.53 3.85
CA THR A 241 22.08 4.77 2.46
C THR A 241 22.66 3.77 1.47
N ALA A 242 23.43 2.79 1.96
CA ALA A 242 23.97 1.72 1.16
C ALA A 242 22.87 0.84 0.54
N GLU A 243 23.22 0.10 -0.49
CA GLU A 243 22.35 -0.96 -1.03
C GLU A 243 22.01 -1.97 0.07
N LEU A 244 20.76 -2.44 0.09
CA LEU A 244 20.31 -3.37 1.13
C LEU A 244 21.06 -4.71 1.09
N ASP A 245 21.43 -5.15 2.28
CA ASP A 245 22.07 -6.43 2.57
C ASP A 245 21.54 -7.04 3.89
N GLU A 246 22.17 -8.14 4.32
CA GLU A 246 21.84 -8.92 5.52
C GLU A 246 22.14 -8.17 6.83
N GLU A 247 22.98 -7.16 6.78
CA GLU A 247 23.39 -6.37 7.95
C GLU A 247 22.63 -5.04 8.06
N THR A 248 21.86 -4.67 7.03
CA THR A 248 21.11 -3.42 7.02
C THR A 248 20.11 -3.40 8.16
N ARG A 249 20.24 -2.39 9.03
CA ARG A 249 19.35 -2.19 10.16
C ARG A 249 18.23 -1.23 9.78
N PHE A 250 17.09 -1.39 10.45
CA PHE A 250 15.95 -0.50 10.31
C PHE A 250 15.54 0.05 11.66
N GLU A 251 15.31 1.35 11.71
CA GLU A 251 14.83 2.07 12.89
C GLU A 251 13.36 2.41 12.73
N HIS A 252 12.61 2.20 13.79
CA HIS A 252 11.24 2.64 13.86
C HIS A 252 11.19 4.17 13.98
N VAL A 253 10.52 4.84 13.03
CA VAL A 253 10.52 6.30 12.92
C VAL A 253 9.17 6.95 13.20
N ALA A 254 8.04 6.24 13.04
CA ALA A 254 6.72 6.75 13.39
C ALA A 254 5.68 5.64 13.58
N VAL A 255 4.67 5.89 14.41
CA VAL A 255 3.43 5.11 14.46
C VAL A 255 2.27 6.06 14.20
N PHE A 256 1.40 5.71 13.28
CA PHE A 256 0.09 6.35 13.11
C PHE A 256 -0.98 5.41 13.61
N SER A 257 -1.69 5.82 14.64
CA SER A 257 -2.82 5.09 15.22
C SER A 257 -4.12 5.39 14.47
N GLU A 258 -5.18 4.68 14.84
CA GLU A 258 -6.54 4.99 14.39
C GLU A 258 -6.93 6.47 14.57
N ALA A 259 -6.45 7.14 15.64
CA ALA A 259 -6.76 8.55 15.89
C ALA A 259 -6.05 9.51 14.90
N ASP A 260 -4.94 9.06 14.31
CA ASP A 260 -4.17 9.82 13.32
C ASP A 260 -4.70 9.61 11.90
N LEU A 261 -5.52 8.57 11.70
CA LEU A 261 -6.18 8.27 10.43
C LEU A 261 -7.54 8.95 10.37
N ARG A 262 -8.06 9.13 9.16
CA ARG A 262 -9.41 9.66 8.98
C ARG A 262 -10.42 8.66 9.59
N PRO A 263 -11.48 9.14 10.28
CA PRO A 263 -12.55 8.26 10.75
C PRO A 263 -13.13 7.36 9.64
N GLY A 264 -13.15 6.05 9.91
CA GLY A 264 -13.57 5.00 8.96
C GLY A 264 -12.45 4.50 8.04
N ASP A 265 -11.23 5.01 8.17
CA ASP A 265 -9.99 4.44 7.59
C ASP A 265 -9.22 3.72 8.70
N ASN A 266 -9.95 3.06 9.59
CA ASN A 266 -9.45 2.31 10.73
C ASN A 266 -9.83 0.84 10.53
N ASN A 267 -9.65 0.30 9.33
CA ASN A 267 -9.92 -1.11 9.04
C ASN A 267 -8.65 -1.95 9.12
N TYR A 268 -8.83 -3.25 9.01
CA TYR A 268 -7.72 -4.20 8.86
C TYR A 268 -7.07 -3.94 7.50
N PHE A 269 -5.83 -3.46 7.49
CA PHE A 269 -5.13 -3.13 6.26
C PHE A 269 -4.22 -4.28 5.84
N GLN A 270 -4.73 -5.18 5.00
CA GLN A 270 -3.94 -6.24 4.36
C GLN A 270 -3.10 -5.76 3.20
N ASN A 271 -3.31 -4.52 2.74
CA ASN A 271 -2.67 -4.02 1.55
C ASN A 271 -2.34 -2.53 1.68
N VAL A 272 -1.07 -2.21 1.51
CA VAL A 272 -0.56 -0.84 1.48
C VAL A 272 0.55 -0.74 0.44
N ASP A 273 0.61 0.38 -0.27
CA ASP A 273 1.66 0.66 -1.23
C ASP A 273 2.12 2.11 -1.19
N PHE A 274 3.32 2.33 -1.72
CA PHE A 274 3.87 3.66 -1.95
C PHE A 274 3.87 4.02 -3.43
N VAL A 275 3.54 5.28 -3.73
CA VAL A 275 3.59 5.85 -5.08
C VAL A 275 4.29 7.20 -5.01
N THR A 276 5.27 7.43 -5.87
CA THR A 276 5.98 8.71 -5.94
C THR A 276 5.56 9.49 -7.18
N ASP A 277 5.29 10.80 -7.03
CA ASP A 277 4.97 11.69 -8.14
C ASP A 277 6.23 12.16 -8.87
N CYS A 278 6.28 11.99 -10.19
CA CYS A 278 7.47 12.33 -10.98
C CYS A 278 7.85 13.81 -10.95
N ALA A 279 6.87 14.71 -10.96
CA ALA A 279 7.12 16.13 -11.12
C ALA A 279 7.60 16.77 -9.81
N SER A 280 7.01 16.35 -8.69
CA SER A 280 7.25 16.95 -7.39
C SER A 280 8.15 16.11 -6.47
N GLY A 281 8.37 14.83 -6.78
CA GLY A 281 9.06 13.90 -5.89
C GLY A 281 8.28 13.64 -4.59
N ARG A 282 6.98 13.95 -4.56
CA ARG A 282 6.15 13.73 -3.36
C ARG A 282 5.79 12.26 -3.23
N LEU A 283 5.82 11.76 -2.01
CA LEU A 283 5.54 10.37 -1.68
C LEU A 283 4.09 10.24 -1.19
N TYR A 284 3.39 9.25 -1.73
CA TYR A 284 2.01 8.96 -1.40
C TYR A 284 1.89 7.52 -0.90
N MET A 285 1.00 7.32 0.06
CA MET A 285 0.60 6.01 0.55
C MET A 285 -0.83 5.71 0.08
N VAL A 286 -1.01 4.51 -0.43
CA VAL A 286 -2.28 3.99 -0.92
C VAL A 286 -2.66 2.80 -0.04
N LEU A 287 -3.77 2.92 0.67
CA LEU A 287 -4.29 1.90 1.57
C LEU A 287 -5.55 1.31 0.95
N ALA A 288 -5.54 0.01 0.68
CA ALA A 288 -6.71 -0.71 0.19
C ALA A 288 -7.32 -1.55 1.32
N PHE A 289 -8.64 -1.46 1.45
CA PHE A 289 -9.38 -2.17 2.48
C PHE A 289 -10.82 -2.39 2.07
N GLN A 290 -11.48 -3.33 2.74
CA GLN A 290 -12.92 -3.48 2.68
C GLN A 290 -13.59 -2.77 3.85
N ASP A 291 -14.67 -2.05 3.52
CA ASP A 291 -15.59 -1.48 4.49
C ASP A 291 -16.80 -2.41 4.58
N HIS A 292 -17.14 -2.83 5.79
CA HIS A 292 -18.37 -3.57 6.07
C HIS A 292 -19.42 -2.58 6.56
N ASP A 293 -20.63 -2.67 6.01
CA ASP A 293 -21.75 -1.99 6.66
C ASP A 293 -22.03 -2.60 8.05
N TRP A 294 -22.80 -1.90 8.87
CA TRP A 294 -23.08 -2.32 10.26
C TRP A 294 -23.78 -3.68 10.37
N LEU A 295 -24.38 -4.18 9.28
CA LEU A 295 -24.98 -5.51 9.19
C LEU A 295 -24.05 -6.57 8.57
N GLY A 296 -22.89 -6.19 8.04
CA GLY A 296 -21.97 -7.08 7.31
C GLY A 296 -22.51 -7.60 5.97
N LEU A 297 -23.63 -7.06 5.49
CA LEU A 297 -24.31 -7.49 4.25
C LEU A 297 -23.71 -6.85 3.00
N TRP A 298 -23.10 -5.66 3.14
CA TRP A 298 -22.56 -4.90 2.02
C TRP A 298 -21.08 -4.63 2.21
N GLN A 299 -20.27 -5.36 1.45
CA GLN A 299 -18.84 -5.17 1.37
C GLN A 299 -18.50 -4.10 0.32
N LYS A 300 -17.77 -3.06 0.72
CA LYS A 300 -17.33 -1.99 -0.20
C LYS A 300 -15.82 -1.92 -0.19
N ASN A 301 -15.22 -2.28 -1.32
CA ASN A 301 -13.79 -2.06 -1.55
C ASN A 301 -13.50 -0.56 -1.64
N ARG A 302 -12.50 -0.10 -0.88
CA ARG A 302 -12.12 1.30 -0.78
C ARG A 302 -10.61 1.48 -0.84
N ILE A 303 -10.21 2.62 -1.39
CA ILE A 303 -8.84 3.09 -1.35
C ILE A 303 -8.81 4.39 -0.54
N ALA A 304 -8.05 4.43 0.56
CA ALA A 304 -7.67 5.65 1.25
C ALA A 304 -6.26 6.07 0.81
N ARG A 305 -6.04 7.39 0.72
CA ARG A 305 -4.81 7.96 0.17
C ARG A 305 -4.29 9.03 1.10
N TYR A 306 -2.99 8.97 1.36
CA TYR A 306 -2.28 9.91 2.22
C TYR A 306 -1.04 10.40 1.47
N GLU A 307 -0.73 11.69 1.58
CA GLU A 307 0.59 12.21 1.28
C GLU A 307 1.47 12.01 2.51
N ILE A 308 2.66 11.44 2.31
CA ILE A 308 3.68 11.29 3.33
C ILE A 308 4.58 12.52 3.27
N ARG A 309 4.68 13.24 4.39
CA ARG A 309 5.57 14.38 4.58
C ARG A 309 6.61 14.01 5.62
N ASP A 310 7.82 14.51 5.44
CA ASP A 310 8.94 14.29 6.38
C ASP A 310 9.65 15.62 6.69
N PRO A 311 8.93 16.67 7.14
CA PRO A 311 9.58 17.92 7.55
C PRO A 311 10.56 17.62 8.68
N ASP A 312 11.83 17.95 8.47
CA ASP A 312 12.89 17.83 9.48
C ASP A 312 13.09 16.40 10.06
N GLY A 313 12.63 15.37 9.34
CA GLY A 313 12.72 13.97 9.77
C GLY A 313 11.56 13.49 10.63
N ASP A 314 10.53 14.32 10.84
CA ASP A 314 9.29 13.96 11.53
C ASP A 314 8.22 13.58 10.50
N LEU A 315 7.84 12.30 10.45
CA LEU A 315 6.88 11.81 9.48
C LEU A 315 5.46 12.30 9.83
N ASN A 316 4.74 12.76 8.82
CA ASN A 316 3.35 13.18 8.93
C ASN A 316 2.52 12.63 7.75
N LEU A 317 1.25 12.33 8.01
CA LEU A 317 0.28 11.91 7.01
C LEU A 317 -0.77 12.99 6.76
N ARG A 318 -0.87 13.46 5.52
CA ARG A 318 -2.00 14.29 5.08
C ARG A 318 -2.98 13.44 4.27
N HIS A 319 -4.18 13.22 4.82
CA HIS A 319 -5.25 12.52 4.11
C HIS A 319 -5.71 13.30 2.86
N LEU A 320 -5.70 12.64 1.71
CA LEU A 320 -6.07 13.21 0.40
C LEU A 320 -7.50 12.88 0.00
N GLY A 321 -7.98 11.70 0.39
CA GLY A 321 -9.29 11.26 -0.05
C GLY A 321 -9.49 9.76 0.08
N ARG A 322 -10.76 9.38 0.02
CA ARG A 322 -11.20 7.98 -0.04
C ARG A 322 -12.10 7.76 -1.23
N GLN A 323 -11.87 6.67 -1.96
CA GLN A 323 -12.59 6.34 -3.19
C GLN A 323 -13.14 4.93 -3.10
N LYS A 324 -14.38 4.75 -3.58
CA LYS A 324 -14.99 3.43 -3.72
C LYS A 324 -14.51 2.81 -5.02
N VAL A 325 -14.18 1.53 -4.97
CA VAL A 325 -13.86 0.73 -6.15
C VAL A 325 -14.98 -0.24 -6.43
N ASP A 326 -15.38 -0.30 -7.70
CA ASP A 326 -16.35 -1.26 -8.18
C ASP A 326 -15.69 -2.57 -8.58
N CYS A 327 -15.81 -3.57 -7.71
CA CYS A 327 -15.33 -4.93 -7.95
C CYS A 327 -16.42 -5.89 -8.43
N SER A 328 -17.59 -5.37 -8.81
CA SER A 328 -18.69 -6.17 -9.34
C SER A 328 -19.12 -5.58 -10.69
N PRO A 329 -18.33 -5.80 -11.76
CA PRO A 329 -18.77 -5.39 -13.10
C PRO A 329 -20.14 -6.02 -13.37
N HIS A 330 -21.04 -5.27 -14.02
CA HIS A 330 -22.44 -5.66 -14.18
C HIS A 330 -22.62 -7.16 -14.52
N LEU A 331 -23.42 -7.87 -13.70
CA LEU A 331 -23.73 -9.31 -13.81
C LEU A 331 -22.58 -10.28 -13.50
N ALA A 332 -21.37 -9.79 -13.24
CA ALA A 332 -20.28 -10.59 -12.72
C ALA A 332 -20.39 -10.73 -11.20
N GLY A 333 -19.90 -11.84 -10.66
CA GLY A 333 -19.55 -11.94 -9.25
C GLY A 333 -18.48 -10.91 -8.85
N LYS A 334 -18.03 -10.98 -7.60
CA LYS A 334 -16.97 -10.09 -7.08
C LYS A 334 -15.61 -10.50 -7.66
N VAL A 335 -15.07 -9.69 -8.58
CA VAL A 335 -13.81 -9.97 -9.31
C VAL A 335 -12.56 -9.43 -8.60
N CYS A 336 -12.76 -8.63 -7.54
CA CYS A 336 -11.70 -8.21 -6.64
C CYS A 336 -12.17 -8.01 -5.20
N ASP A 337 -11.26 -8.21 -4.28
CA ASP A 337 -11.45 -8.04 -2.85
C ASP A 337 -10.19 -7.43 -2.23
N PHE A 338 -10.32 -6.26 -1.60
CA PHE A 338 -9.19 -5.56 -1.00
C PHE A 338 -8.78 -6.10 0.38
N ASP A 339 -9.57 -7.00 0.96
CA ASP A 339 -9.13 -7.86 2.08
C ASP A 339 -8.46 -9.14 1.59
N ALA A 340 -8.49 -9.41 0.28
CA ALA A 340 -7.70 -10.48 -0.30
C ALA A 340 -6.33 -9.93 -0.71
N SER A 341 -6.24 -9.30 -1.87
CA SER A 341 -4.98 -8.73 -2.34
C SER A 341 -5.19 -7.41 -3.04
N PHE A 342 -4.20 -6.54 -2.91
CA PHE A 342 -4.09 -5.32 -3.66
C PHE A 342 -2.61 -4.97 -3.87
N GLY A 343 -2.33 -4.31 -4.98
CA GLY A 343 -1.00 -3.76 -5.26
C GLY A 343 -1.08 -2.56 -6.19
N ALA A 344 -0.22 -1.58 -5.99
CA ALA A 344 -0.01 -0.45 -6.89
C ALA A 344 1.20 -0.69 -7.80
N TYR A 345 1.12 -0.15 -9.00
CA TYR A 345 2.17 -0.29 -10.00
C TYR A 345 2.25 0.95 -10.87
N VAL A 346 3.48 1.29 -11.22
CA VAL A 346 3.76 2.37 -12.15
C VAL A 346 4.35 1.78 -13.43
N THR A 347 3.71 2.04 -14.56
CA THR A 347 4.22 1.58 -15.87
C THR A 347 5.50 2.32 -16.27
N SER A 348 6.19 1.83 -17.30
CA SER A 348 7.35 2.53 -17.88
C SER A 348 7.00 3.93 -18.39
N GLU A 349 5.74 4.18 -18.75
CA GLU A 349 5.24 5.50 -19.16
C GLU A 349 4.70 6.35 -17.98
N GLY A 350 4.98 5.96 -16.74
CA GLY A 350 4.58 6.71 -15.55
C GLY A 350 3.07 6.69 -15.27
N LYS A 351 2.35 5.66 -15.71
CA LYS A 351 0.92 5.50 -15.40
C LYS A 351 0.73 4.66 -14.14
N LEU A 352 -0.04 5.18 -13.20
CA LEU A 352 -0.46 4.44 -12.02
C LEU A 352 -1.57 3.44 -12.36
N ILE A 353 -1.42 2.21 -11.91
CA ILE A 353 -2.38 1.12 -12.05
C ILE A 353 -2.47 0.40 -10.70
N TYR A 354 -3.68 -0.01 -10.31
CA TYR A 354 -3.88 -0.92 -9.20
C TYR A 354 -4.27 -2.31 -9.68
N TYR A 355 -3.87 -3.32 -8.93
CA TYR A 355 -4.28 -4.71 -9.10
C TYR A 355 -4.96 -5.20 -7.83
N ALA A 356 -5.89 -6.14 -7.98
CA ALA A 356 -6.49 -6.84 -6.85
C ALA A 356 -7.06 -8.17 -7.31
N SER A 357 -6.98 -9.21 -6.48
CA SER A 357 -7.60 -10.51 -6.77
C SER A 357 -8.94 -10.66 -6.09
N GLU A 358 -9.74 -11.61 -6.56
CA GLU A 358 -10.86 -12.13 -5.77
C GLU A 358 -10.38 -12.84 -4.48
N HIS A 359 -11.31 -13.04 -3.55
CA HIS A 359 -11.06 -13.72 -2.27
C HIS A 359 -11.22 -15.25 -2.38
N ALA A 360 -12.08 -15.73 -3.25
CA ALA A 360 -12.30 -17.16 -3.50
C ALA A 360 -12.06 -17.44 -4.98
N ASN A 361 -11.62 -18.65 -5.35
CA ASN A 361 -11.29 -19.05 -6.72
C ASN A 361 -12.55 -19.21 -7.60
N THR A 362 -13.26 -18.11 -7.82
CA THR A 362 -14.52 -18.09 -8.57
C THR A 362 -14.30 -17.84 -10.06
N GLY A 363 -13.05 -17.66 -10.48
CA GLY A 363 -12.70 -17.51 -11.88
C GLY A 363 -12.95 -18.76 -12.73
N PRO A 364 -13.25 -18.57 -14.02
CA PRO A 364 -13.61 -19.65 -14.93
C PRO A 364 -12.48 -20.66 -15.17
N GLY A 365 -12.79 -21.95 -15.08
CA GLY A 365 -11.83 -23.02 -15.37
C GLY A 365 -10.80 -23.28 -14.26
N GLY A 366 -11.13 -22.93 -13.00
CA GLY A 366 -10.22 -23.11 -11.85
C GLY A 366 -9.13 -22.04 -11.76
N SER A 367 -9.29 -20.93 -12.46
CA SER A 367 -8.39 -19.78 -12.43
C SER A 367 -8.77 -18.78 -11.36
N VAL A 368 -7.80 -17.99 -10.89
CA VAL A 368 -8.09 -16.81 -10.07
C VAL A 368 -8.49 -15.63 -10.95
N SER A 369 -9.58 -14.97 -10.59
CA SER A 369 -9.95 -13.64 -11.11
C SER A 369 -9.05 -12.56 -10.53
N LEU A 370 -8.60 -11.67 -11.40
CA LEU A 370 -7.79 -10.50 -11.08
C LEU A 370 -8.43 -9.27 -11.72
N ALA A 371 -8.30 -8.13 -11.07
CA ALA A 371 -8.74 -6.84 -11.57
C ALA A 371 -7.54 -5.94 -11.88
N GLU A 372 -7.58 -5.26 -13.02
CA GLU A 372 -6.80 -4.04 -13.28
C GLU A 372 -7.70 -2.81 -13.06
N ILE A 373 -7.26 -1.86 -12.24
CA ILE A 373 -8.00 -0.65 -11.91
C ILE A 373 -7.13 0.55 -12.25
N VAL A 374 -7.66 1.50 -13.01
CA VAL A 374 -6.96 2.75 -13.37
C VAL A 374 -7.58 3.90 -12.56
N PRO A 375 -6.78 4.62 -11.76
CA PRO A 375 -7.24 5.72 -10.90
C PRO A 375 -7.67 6.98 -11.66
#